data_AF-A0A542M124-F1
#
_entry.id   AF-A0A542M124-F1
#
_cell.length_a   1.000
_cell.length_b   1.000
_cell.length_c   1.000
_cell.angle_alpha   90.00
_cell.angle_beta   90.00
_cell.angle_gamma   90.00
#
_symmetry.space_group_name_H-M   'P 1'
#
loop_
_entity.id
_entity.type
_entity.pdbx_description
1 polymer ?
#
loop_
_entity_poly.entity_id
_entity_poly.type
_entity_poly.pdbx_seq_one_letter_code
_entity_poly.pdbx_strand_id
1 'polypeptide(L)'
;MAEDIEKRDTAGPPQDGPSGPPRVPDRRATGGSSRYLRTGDTPLNLAGRVLRSRWRALTDRFHRDFMRRTLRIGVSARIYHPEPGATGLRSKNLQYLEESIAQWVMSRDVLVFMVPTVNTTGLLHPSNITLRHYARHLDGLVLQGGADVSPMTYSESPTRPEWSGDRARDVYELELLHEFVEAGKPVLGICRGCQLINVAFGGTLHQDVATDLPDAHPHVHELYDAHRHAIVFPNGSSLKKIFPKQGRAVVNSIHHQAVKDLGRDIHIEAMSDPDGVVEAIRYQRAPFVMGLQWHPEFHRAGGGDLLDCTPVLDEFLRAARETRL
;
A
#
# COMPACT_ATOMS: atom_id res chain seq x y z
N MET A 1 65.90 -6.07 -17.48
CA MET A 1 65.70 -7.15 -16.51
C MET A 1 64.23 -7.62 -16.62
N ALA A 2 63.86 -8.71 -17.29
CA ALA A 2 64.67 -9.79 -17.89
C ALA A 2 65.63 -10.46 -16.87
N GLU A 3 66.05 -11.72 -16.96
CA GLU A 3 65.91 -12.82 -17.93
C GLU A 3 65.35 -14.06 -17.16
N ASP A 4 64.79 -15.18 -17.67
CA ASP A 4 64.45 -15.71 -19.01
C ASP A 4 63.32 -16.81 -18.82
N ILE A 5 62.65 -17.47 -19.79
CA ILE A 5 63.04 -18.48 -20.83
C ILE A 5 63.66 -19.76 -20.18
N GLU A 6 63.35 -21.03 -20.50
CA GLU A 6 62.72 -21.71 -21.66
C GLU A 6 61.96 -23.01 -21.26
N LYS A 7 60.94 -23.46 -22.04
CA LYS A 7 60.94 -24.76 -22.76
C LYS A 7 59.68 -24.98 -23.63
N ARG A 8 59.75 -25.95 -24.55
CA ARG A 8 58.93 -26.02 -25.78
C ARG A 8 58.03 -27.26 -25.91
N ASP A 9 57.17 -27.17 -26.93
CA ASP A 9 56.68 -28.22 -27.82
C ASP A 9 55.93 -29.43 -27.22
N THR A 10 54.62 -29.48 -27.49
CA THR A 10 54.10 -30.39 -28.53
C THR A 10 52.66 -30.03 -28.91
N ALA A 11 52.36 -29.99 -30.21
CA ALA A 11 51.01 -29.75 -30.72
C ALA A 11 50.35 -31.06 -31.18
N GLY A 12 49.20 -31.39 -30.61
CA GLY A 12 48.29 -32.42 -31.12
C GLY A 12 47.08 -31.79 -31.83
N PRO A 13 46.42 -32.49 -32.78
CA PRO A 13 45.22 -32.00 -33.43
C PRO A 13 44.05 -31.89 -32.44
N PRO A 14 43.14 -30.92 -32.61
CA PRO A 14 42.00 -30.71 -31.70
C PRO A 14 41.01 -31.88 -31.77
N GLN A 15 40.45 -32.26 -30.62
CA GLN A 15 39.43 -33.28 -30.49
C GLN A 15 38.02 -32.67 -30.51
N ASP A 16 37.04 -33.41 -31.06
CA ASP A 16 35.65 -32.97 -31.16
C ASP A 16 34.88 -33.01 -29.83
N GLY A 17 34.08 -31.97 -29.57
CA GLY A 17 33.02 -31.95 -28.55
C GLY A 17 33.16 -30.83 -27.49
N PRO A 18 32.10 -30.60 -26.67
CA PRO A 18 30.81 -31.30 -26.64
C PRO A 18 29.70 -30.59 -27.46
N SER A 19 28.56 -31.26 -27.60
CA SER A 19 27.38 -30.78 -28.33
C SER A 19 26.64 -29.65 -27.59
N GLY A 20 26.30 -28.59 -28.31
CA GLY A 20 25.33 -27.58 -27.85
C GLY A 20 23.90 -28.15 -27.79
N PRO A 21 22.96 -27.46 -27.10
CA PRO A 21 21.59 -27.94 -26.94
C PRO A 21 20.87 -28.10 -28.30
N PRO A 22 19.96 -29.08 -28.42
CA PRO A 22 19.31 -29.40 -29.70
C PRO A 22 18.52 -28.20 -30.22
N ARG A 23 18.86 -27.74 -31.44
CA ARG A 23 18.10 -26.69 -32.13
C ARG A 23 16.67 -27.16 -32.33
N VAL A 24 15.70 -26.42 -31.76
CA VAL A 24 14.27 -26.63 -32.02
C VAL A 24 14.05 -26.51 -33.54
N PRO A 25 13.45 -27.50 -34.21
CA PRO A 25 13.32 -27.48 -35.67
C PRO A 25 12.43 -26.34 -36.14
N ASP A 26 12.89 -25.58 -37.13
CA ASP A 26 12.11 -24.47 -37.71
C ASP A 26 10.85 -25.01 -38.40
N ARG A 27 9.69 -24.70 -37.82
CA ARG A 27 8.37 -25.14 -38.29
C ARG A 27 7.91 -24.48 -39.59
N ARG A 28 8.77 -23.72 -40.28
CA ARG A 28 8.52 -23.21 -41.64
C ARG A 28 8.78 -24.23 -42.76
N ALA A 29 9.37 -25.39 -42.46
CA ALA A 29 9.73 -26.40 -43.45
C ALA A 29 8.62 -27.40 -43.85
N THR A 30 7.37 -27.22 -43.40
CA THR A 30 6.23 -28.05 -43.84
C THR A 30 5.05 -27.20 -44.28
N GLY A 31 4.44 -27.56 -45.42
CA GLY A 31 3.35 -26.82 -46.08
C GLY A 31 1.98 -26.90 -45.41
N GLY A 32 1.93 -26.76 -44.08
CA GLY A 32 0.68 -26.74 -43.32
C GLY A 32 -0.16 -25.49 -43.63
N SER A 33 -1.46 -25.68 -43.84
CA SER A 33 -2.39 -24.56 -44.04
C SER A 33 -2.42 -23.62 -42.84
N SER A 34 -2.54 -22.31 -43.12
CA SER A 34 -2.56 -21.29 -42.07
C SER A 34 -3.71 -21.53 -41.08
N ARG A 35 -3.40 -21.49 -39.77
CA ARG A 35 -4.28 -21.84 -38.62
C ARG A 35 -5.66 -21.15 -38.56
N TYR A 36 -5.94 -20.21 -39.46
CA TYR A 36 -7.20 -19.46 -39.55
C TYR A 36 -8.19 -20.01 -40.58
N LEU A 37 -7.77 -20.96 -41.42
CA LEU A 37 -8.59 -21.63 -42.42
C LEU A 37 -9.13 -22.95 -41.86
N ARG A 38 -10.46 -23.11 -41.88
CA ARG A 38 -11.19 -24.35 -41.60
C ARG A 38 -11.82 -24.84 -42.90
N THR A 39 -11.93 -26.16 -43.05
CA THR A 39 -12.70 -26.78 -44.14
C THR A 39 -14.16 -26.30 -44.09
N GLY A 40 -14.63 -25.70 -45.18
CA GLY A 40 -15.98 -25.12 -45.29
C GLY A 40 -16.12 -23.62 -45.00
N ASP A 41 -15.01 -22.88 -44.80
CA ASP A 41 -15.07 -21.43 -44.60
C ASP A 41 -15.52 -20.64 -45.83
N THR A 42 -16.56 -19.81 -45.67
CA THR A 42 -16.96 -18.81 -46.68
C THR A 42 -16.18 -17.49 -46.51
N PRO A 43 -16.02 -16.67 -47.57
CA PRO A 43 -15.28 -15.40 -47.48
C PRO A 43 -15.81 -14.44 -46.41
N LEU A 44 -17.14 -14.36 -46.25
CA LEU A 44 -17.81 -13.57 -45.20
C LEU A 44 -17.47 -14.06 -43.79
N ASN A 45 -17.44 -15.38 -43.56
CA ASN A 45 -17.08 -15.95 -42.27
C ASN A 45 -15.60 -15.73 -41.94
N LEU A 46 -14.72 -15.79 -42.93
CA LEU A 46 -13.30 -15.45 -42.76
C LEU A 46 -13.13 -13.96 -42.42
N ALA A 47 -13.73 -13.05 -43.20
CA ALA A 47 -13.68 -11.61 -42.97
C ALA A 47 -14.25 -11.21 -41.59
N GLY A 48 -15.40 -11.77 -41.21
CA GLY A 48 -16.02 -11.53 -39.91
C GLY A 48 -15.18 -11.99 -38.72
N ARG A 49 -14.37 -13.04 -38.86
CA ARG A 49 -13.40 -13.46 -37.83
C ARG A 49 -12.17 -12.57 -37.80
N VAL A 50 -11.66 -12.11 -38.95
CA VAL A 50 -10.53 -11.16 -39.01
C VAL A 50 -10.93 -9.80 -38.44
N LEU A 51 -12.16 -9.33 -38.67
CA LEU A 51 -12.71 -8.14 -38.03
C LEU A 51 -12.81 -8.32 -36.50
N ARG A 52 -13.39 -9.42 -36.02
CA ARG A 52 -13.49 -9.70 -34.58
C ARG A 52 -12.13 -9.89 -33.89
N SER A 53 -11.12 -10.47 -34.57
CA SER A 53 -9.77 -10.62 -34.01
C SER A 53 -8.99 -9.32 -34.01
N ARG A 54 -9.13 -8.48 -35.04
CA ARG A 54 -8.63 -7.10 -35.04
C ARG A 54 -9.28 -6.27 -33.94
N TRP A 55 -10.60 -6.34 -33.79
CA TRP A 55 -11.32 -5.62 -32.74
C TRP A 55 -10.85 -6.04 -31.34
N ARG A 56 -10.71 -7.35 -31.09
CA ARG A 56 -10.12 -7.87 -29.84
C ARG A 56 -8.68 -7.37 -29.65
N ALA A 57 -7.81 -7.49 -30.64
CA ALA A 57 -6.43 -7.02 -30.53
C ALA A 57 -6.33 -5.50 -30.25
N LEU A 58 -7.31 -4.71 -30.71
CA LEU A 58 -7.42 -3.27 -30.50
C LEU A 58 -7.96 -2.95 -29.09
N THR A 59 -9.01 -3.64 -28.63
CA THR A 59 -9.52 -3.51 -27.25
C THR A 59 -8.48 -3.99 -26.23
N ASP A 60 -7.81 -5.11 -26.49
CA ASP A 60 -6.70 -5.61 -25.67
C ASP A 60 -5.53 -4.61 -25.64
N ARG A 61 -5.28 -3.88 -26.74
CA ARG A 61 -4.24 -2.83 -26.77
C ARG A 61 -4.68 -1.63 -25.94
N PHE A 62 -5.92 -1.15 -26.10
CA PHE A 62 -6.48 -0.09 -25.26
C PHE A 62 -6.47 -0.46 -23.76
N HIS A 63 -6.86 -1.69 -23.41
CA HIS A 63 -6.78 -2.18 -22.04
C HIS A 63 -5.33 -2.22 -21.52
N ARG A 64 -4.38 -2.74 -22.32
CA ARG A 64 -2.96 -2.71 -21.96
C ARG A 64 -2.43 -1.28 -21.80
N ASP A 65 -2.79 -0.35 -22.66
CA ASP A 65 -2.29 1.02 -22.61
C ASP A 65 -2.94 1.86 -21.48
N PHE A 66 -4.20 1.59 -21.14
CA PHE A 66 -4.86 2.10 -19.93
C PHE A 66 -4.19 1.57 -18.66
N MET A 67 -3.98 0.24 -18.58
CA MET A 67 -3.32 -0.43 -17.45
C MET A 67 -1.80 -0.13 -17.37
N ARG A 68 -1.20 0.44 -18.43
CA ARG A 68 0.22 0.84 -18.49
C ARG A 68 0.52 2.22 -17.93
N ARG A 69 -0.48 3.09 -17.72
CA ARG A 69 -0.23 4.35 -17.02
C ARG A 69 0.00 4.05 -15.55
N THR A 70 1.26 4.14 -15.12
CA THR A 70 1.68 4.03 -13.71
C THR A 70 0.76 4.84 -12.79
N LEU A 71 0.32 4.24 -11.68
CA LEU A 71 -0.50 4.94 -10.69
C LEU A 71 0.37 5.95 -9.93
N ARG A 72 -0.27 7.02 -9.45
CA ARG A 72 0.32 8.07 -8.63
C ARG A 72 -0.32 8.01 -7.25
N ILE A 73 0.36 7.41 -6.28
CA ILE A 73 -0.17 7.24 -4.93
C ILE A 73 0.41 8.33 -4.04
N GLY A 74 -0.46 9.10 -3.41
CA GLY A 74 -0.07 10.03 -2.34
C GLY A 74 0.22 9.25 -1.06
N VAL A 75 1.28 9.61 -0.35
CA VAL A 75 1.47 9.21 1.06
C VAL A 75 1.52 10.49 1.89
N SER A 76 0.75 10.57 2.98
CA SER A 76 0.78 11.74 3.86
C SER A 76 2.16 11.95 4.48
N ALA A 77 2.57 13.19 4.70
CA ALA A 77 3.82 13.48 5.40
C ALA A 77 3.68 13.27 6.91
N ARG A 78 4.71 12.69 7.55
CA ARG A 78 4.93 12.86 8.99
C ARG A 78 5.52 14.23 9.24
N ILE A 79 5.15 14.83 10.37
CA ILE A 79 5.72 16.08 10.87
C ILE A 79 6.70 15.73 11.99
N TYR A 80 7.89 16.33 11.95
CA TYR A 80 8.79 16.41 13.10
C TYR A 80 8.78 17.87 13.57
N HIS A 81 8.42 18.08 14.83
CA HIS A 81 8.34 19.40 15.47
C HIS A 81 9.69 19.78 16.09
N PRO A 82 10.07 21.08 16.09
CA PRO A 82 11.36 21.54 16.57
C PRO A 82 11.53 21.31 18.08
N GLU A 83 12.69 20.77 18.46
CA GLU A 83 13.05 20.58 19.87
C GLU A 83 13.50 21.90 20.54
N PRO A 84 13.00 22.23 21.75
CA PRO A 84 13.45 23.41 22.49
C PRO A 84 14.98 23.42 22.72
N GLY A 85 15.63 24.51 22.31
CA GLY A 85 17.08 24.69 22.46
C GLY A 85 17.95 23.92 21.46
N ALA A 86 17.37 23.11 20.57
CA ALA A 86 18.12 22.43 19.51
C ALA A 86 18.59 23.41 18.42
N THR A 87 19.49 22.94 17.54
CA THR A 87 20.00 23.70 16.39
C THR A 87 19.98 22.87 15.10
N GLY A 88 20.22 23.52 13.96
CA GLY A 88 20.37 22.87 12.66
C GLY A 88 19.06 22.38 12.05
N LEU A 89 18.89 21.06 11.94
CA LEU A 89 17.65 20.43 11.46
C LEU A 89 16.64 20.20 12.58
N ARG A 90 17.10 19.85 13.80
CA ARG A 90 16.25 19.60 14.98
C ARG A 90 15.53 20.86 15.50
N SER A 91 15.94 22.04 15.04
CA SER A 91 15.33 23.33 15.35
C SER A 91 14.33 23.82 14.28
N LYS A 92 13.81 22.93 13.44
CA LYS A 92 12.88 23.25 12.36
C LYS A 92 11.70 22.28 12.35
N ASN A 93 10.56 22.75 11.86
CA ASN A 93 9.50 21.84 11.39
C ASN A 93 10.02 21.11 10.15
N LEU A 94 10.16 19.78 10.23
CA LEU A 94 10.54 18.94 9.11
C LEU A 94 9.34 18.10 8.67
N GLN A 95 9.28 17.78 7.38
CA GLN A 95 8.27 16.88 6.83
C GLN A 95 8.98 15.71 6.16
N TYR A 96 8.54 14.49 6.45
CA TYR A 96 9.23 13.28 6.03
C TYR A 96 8.29 12.11 5.70
N LEU A 97 8.83 11.19 4.91
CA LEU A 97 8.20 9.94 4.48
C LEU A 97 9.07 8.80 5.02
N GLU A 98 8.48 7.79 5.66
CA GLU A 98 9.25 6.60 6.04
C GLU A 98 9.60 5.77 4.81
N GLU A 99 10.81 5.20 4.75
CA GLU A 99 11.24 4.40 3.61
C GLU A 99 10.41 3.12 3.47
N SER A 100 10.11 2.44 4.59
CA SER A 100 9.34 1.19 4.65
C SER A 100 8.01 1.28 3.88
N ILE A 101 7.14 2.23 4.25
CA ILE A 101 5.83 2.43 3.64
C ILE A 101 5.95 2.87 2.18
N ALA A 102 6.97 3.66 1.83
CA ALA A 102 7.23 4.07 0.46
C ALA A 102 7.62 2.86 -0.42
N GLN A 103 8.59 2.06 0.02
CA GLN A 103 9.04 0.85 -0.68
C GLN A 103 7.93 -0.20 -0.76
N TRP A 104 7.14 -0.37 0.30
CA TRP A 104 6.00 -1.29 0.32
C TRP A 104 4.95 -0.92 -0.73
N VAL A 105 4.56 0.35 -0.81
CA VAL A 105 3.62 0.83 -1.84
C VAL A 105 4.24 0.76 -3.24
N MET A 106 5.50 1.16 -3.42
CA MET A 106 6.21 1.10 -4.70
C MET A 106 6.43 -0.33 -5.23
N SER A 107 6.39 -1.35 -4.36
CA SER A 107 6.58 -2.77 -4.74
C SER A 107 5.61 -3.29 -5.82
N ARG A 108 4.54 -2.54 -6.12
CA ARG A 108 3.53 -2.89 -7.14
C ARG A 108 3.49 -1.92 -8.33
N ASP A 109 4.67 -1.46 -8.74
CA ASP A 109 4.91 -0.64 -9.94
C ASP A 109 4.08 0.67 -9.97
N VAL A 110 4.18 1.45 -8.89
CA VAL A 110 3.49 2.75 -8.75
C VAL A 110 4.48 3.86 -8.40
N LEU A 111 4.13 5.11 -8.76
CA LEU A 111 4.86 6.30 -8.34
C LEU A 111 4.29 6.78 -6.99
N VAL A 112 5.11 6.76 -5.95
CA VAL A 112 4.79 7.35 -4.65
C VAL A 112 5.14 8.84 -4.64
N PHE A 113 4.24 9.66 -4.11
CA PHE A 113 4.43 11.09 -3.89
C PHE A 113 4.16 11.41 -2.41
N MET A 114 5.15 11.98 -1.71
CA MET A 114 4.87 12.58 -0.40
C MET A 114 3.96 13.80 -0.62
N VAL A 115 2.80 13.80 0.05
CA VAL A 115 1.91 14.97 0.11
C VAL A 115 2.35 15.80 1.31
N PRO A 116 2.95 17.00 1.15
CA PRO A 116 3.29 17.86 2.27
C PRO A 116 2.05 18.52 2.88
N THR A 117 2.18 19.04 4.10
CA THR A 117 1.21 19.99 4.64
C THR A 117 1.20 21.26 3.80
N VAL A 118 0.00 21.74 3.45
CA VAL A 118 -0.17 22.92 2.60
C VAL A 118 -0.54 24.11 3.48
N ASN A 119 0.45 24.93 3.82
CA ASN A 119 0.23 26.11 4.64
C ASN A 119 -0.21 27.31 3.77
N THR A 120 -1.50 27.63 3.79
CA THR A 120 -2.08 28.78 3.08
C THR A 120 -1.93 30.12 3.84
N THR A 121 -1.47 30.09 5.09
CA THR A 121 -1.36 31.26 6.00
C THR A 121 0.07 31.52 6.48
N GLY A 122 1.07 30.89 5.85
CA GLY A 122 2.47 30.95 6.26
C GLY A 122 3.18 32.29 5.97
N LEU A 123 4.34 32.48 6.59
CA LEU A 123 5.26 33.62 6.35
C LEU A 123 6.02 33.53 5.02
N LEU A 124 5.80 32.48 4.24
CA LEU A 124 6.34 32.28 2.89
C LEU A 124 5.22 32.57 1.87
N HIS A 125 5.59 32.85 0.62
CA HIS A 125 4.64 33.24 -0.43
C HIS A 125 3.42 32.28 -0.50
N PRO A 126 2.19 32.78 -0.32
CA PRO A 126 1.01 31.93 -0.26
C PRO A 126 0.77 31.25 -1.62
N SER A 127 0.40 29.98 -1.56
CA SER A 127 0.10 29.16 -2.74
C SER A 127 -1.41 28.97 -2.89
N ASN A 128 -1.90 29.03 -4.12
CA ASN A 128 -3.28 28.66 -4.45
C ASN A 128 -3.50 27.14 -4.57
N ILE A 129 -2.43 26.34 -4.39
CA ILE A 129 -2.53 24.89 -4.22
C ILE A 129 -3.18 24.59 -2.86
N THR A 130 -3.98 23.53 -2.81
CA THR A 130 -4.72 23.03 -1.64
C THR A 130 -4.73 21.50 -1.68
N LEU A 131 -5.14 20.81 -0.61
CA LEU A 131 -5.15 19.34 -0.57
C LEU A 131 -6.08 18.74 -1.65
N ARG A 132 -7.14 19.47 -2.02
CA ARG A 132 -8.00 19.18 -3.20
C ARG A 132 -7.25 19.03 -4.52
N HIS A 133 -6.16 19.79 -4.71
CA HIS A 133 -5.34 19.69 -5.92
C HIS A 133 -4.53 18.38 -5.94
N TYR A 134 -4.12 17.85 -4.78
CA TYR A 134 -3.48 16.54 -4.68
C TYR A 134 -4.49 15.42 -4.98
N ALA A 135 -5.69 15.46 -4.40
CA ALA A 135 -6.77 14.50 -4.70
C ALA A 135 -7.16 14.47 -6.19
N ARG A 136 -6.99 15.59 -6.91
CA ARG A 136 -7.25 15.71 -8.35
C ARG A 136 -6.14 15.15 -9.25
N HIS A 137 -4.90 15.06 -8.76
CA HIS A 137 -3.72 14.70 -9.56
C HIS A 137 -3.09 13.34 -9.19
N LEU A 138 -3.55 12.75 -8.09
CA LEU A 138 -3.19 11.43 -7.59
C LEU A 138 -4.37 10.44 -7.76
N ASP A 139 -4.04 9.16 -7.80
CA ASP A 139 -4.98 8.07 -8.06
C ASP A 139 -5.46 7.37 -6.77
N GLY A 140 -4.82 7.64 -5.63
CA GLY A 140 -5.15 7.11 -4.31
C GLY A 140 -4.25 7.69 -3.22
N LEU A 141 -4.63 7.50 -1.95
CA LEU A 141 -3.93 8.01 -0.76
C LEU A 141 -3.57 6.89 0.22
N VAL A 142 -2.40 6.97 0.83
CA VAL A 142 -2.00 6.20 2.01
C VAL A 142 -1.74 7.15 3.17
N LEU A 143 -2.37 6.90 4.32
CA LEU A 143 -2.09 7.58 5.58
C LEU A 143 -1.13 6.71 6.38
N GLN A 144 0.13 7.12 6.50
CA GLN A 144 1.16 6.32 7.19
C GLN A 144 1.05 6.42 8.73
N GLY A 145 1.67 5.49 9.45
CA GLY A 145 1.73 5.49 10.92
C GLY A 145 2.49 6.69 11.54
N GLY A 146 2.88 6.56 12.81
CA GLY A 146 3.64 7.56 13.56
C GLY A 146 2.89 8.06 14.81
N ALA A 147 3.35 9.18 15.37
CA ALA A 147 2.85 9.73 16.64
C ALA A 147 1.33 9.91 16.70
N ASP A 148 0.79 9.73 17.90
CA ASP A 148 -0.61 9.64 18.31
C ASP A 148 -1.59 10.62 17.63
N VAL A 149 -2.85 10.20 17.52
CA VAL A 149 -3.97 11.11 17.22
C VAL A 149 -4.33 11.86 18.49
N SER A 150 -4.44 13.19 18.41
CA SER A 150 -4.70 14.02 19.59
C SER A 150 -6.11 13.76 20.14
N PRO A 151 -6.29 13.52 21.45
CA PRO A 151 -7.62 13.36 22.06
C PRO A 151 -8.59 14.51 21.77
N MET A 152 -8.06 15.74 21.67
CA MET A 152 -8.82 16.94 21.29
C MET A 152 -9.41 16.88 19.88
N THR A 153 -8.99 15.92 19.04
CA THR A 153 -9.48 15.73 17.66
C THR A 153 -10.75 14.88 17.62
N TYR A 154 -10.95 13.98 18.60
CA TYR A 154 -12.21 13.25 18.84
C TYR A 154 -12.98 13.76 20.07
N SER A 155 -12.78 15.04 20.42
CA SER A 155 -13.48 15.76 21.51
C SER A 155 -13.23 15.25 22.93
N GLU A 156 -12.17 14.47 23.15
CA GLU A 156 -11.68 14.10 24.48
C GLU A 156 -10.55 15.04 24.97
N SER A 157 -10.20 14.91 26.25
CA SER A 157 -8.98 15.52 26.81
C SER A 157 -7.92 14.44 27.00
N PRO A 158 -6.61 14.76 26.87
CA PRO A 158 -5.55 13.79 27.12
C PRO A 158 -5.56 13.33 28.57
N THR A 159 -5.64 12.02 28.79
CA THR A 159 -5.57 11.40 30.14
C THR A 159 -4.19 11.55 30.77
N ARG A 160 -3.14 11.73 29.95
CA ARG A 160 -1.78 12.09 30.39
C ARG A 160 -1.13 13.11 29.43
N PRO A 161 -0.24 14.00 29.91
CA PRO A 161 0.42 15.01 29.07
C PRO A 161 1.20 14.44 27.87
N GLU A 162 1.84 13.28 28.05
CA GLU A 162 2.59 12.58 27.00
C GLU A 162 1.72 12.11 25.82
N TRP A 163 0.43 11.83 26.04
CA TRP A 163 -0.53 11.36 25.02
C TRP A 163 -1.35 12.52 24.42
N SER A 164 -0.75 13.71 24.36
CA SER A 164 -1.38 14.90 23.78
C SER A 164 -1.53 14.84 22.25
N GLY A 165 -0.70 14.03 21.57
CA GLY A 165 -0.76 13.72 20.13
C GLY A 165 -0.47 14.89 19.20
N ASP A 166 -0.33 14.60 17.90
CA ASP A 166 -0.01 15.61 16.88
C ASP A 166 -1.27 16.22 16.26
N ARG A 167 -1.86 17.19 16.96
CA ARG A 167 -3.03 17.93 16.47
C ARG A 167 -2.77 18.72 15.17
N ALA A 168 -1.52 19.10 14.90
CA ALA A 168 -1.18 19.81 13.66
C ALA A 168 -1.20 18.86 12.45
N ARG A 169 -0.69 17.63 12.64
CA ARG A 169 -0.81 16.55 11.66
C ARG A 169 -2.26 16.07 11.51
N ASP A 170 -3.02 15.97 12.60
CA ASP A 170 -4.44 15.58 12.56
C ASP A 170 -5.26 16.45 11.60
N VAL A 171 -5.24 17.77 11.79
CA VAL A 171 -6.05 18.69 10.96
C VAL A 171 -5.69 18.57 9.47
N TYR A 172 -4.40 18.44 9.16
CA TYR A 172 -3.91 18.25 7.80
C TYR A 172 -4.31 16.89 7.21
N GLU A 173 -4.13 15.79 7.94
CA GLU A 173 -4.47 14.44 7.44
C GLU A 173 -6.00 14.22 7.36
N LEU A 174 -6.79 14.90 8.20
CA LEU A 174 -8.26 14.93 8.12
C LEU A 174 -8.75 15.67 6.87
N GLU A 175 -8.21 16.86 6.57
CA GLU A 175 -8.53 17.59 5.33
C GLU A 175 -8.07 16.77 4.10
N LEU A 176 -6.90 16.12 4.16
CA LEU A 176 -6.40 15.27 3.09
C LEU A 176 -7.31 14.04 2.86
N LEU A 177 -7.75 13.37 3.92
CA LEU A 177 -8.70 12.27 3.87
C LEU A 177 -10.04 12.71 3.28
N HIS A 178 -10.59 13.83 3.75
CA HIS A 178 -11.82 14.43 3.23
C HIS A 178 -11.76 14.65 1.72
N GLU A 179 -10.71 15.34 1.23
CA GLU A 179 -10.58 15.67 -0.20
C GLU A 179 -10.41 14.43 -1.09
N PHE A 180 -9.78 13.36 -0.60
CA PHE A 180 -9.72 12.09 -1.35
C PHE A 180 -11.06 11.34 -1.35
N VAL A 181 -11.77 11.30 -0.23
CA VAL A 181 -13.09 10.63 -0.13
C VAL A 181 -14.14 11.35 -0.97
N GLU A 182 -14.20 12.68 -0.92
CA GLU A 182 -15.10 13.50 -1.76
C GLU A 182 -14.75 13.41 -3.26
N ALA A 183 -13.46 13.21 -3.60
CA ALA A 183 -13.03 12.92 -4.96
C ALA A 183 -13.31 11.47 -5.40
N GLY A 184 -13.93 10.64 -4.54
CA GLY A 184 -14.21 9.23 -4.80
C GLY A 184 -12.96 8.34 -4.88
N LYS A 185 -11.80 8.83 -4.43
CA LYS A 185 -10.51 8.14 -4.50
C LYS A 185 -10.35 7.13 -3.36
N PRO A 186 -9.54 6.09 -3.56
CA PRO A 186 -9.28 5.11 -2.52
C PRO A 186 -8.32 5.67 -1.45
N VAL A 187 -8.52 5.24 -0.20
CA VAL A 187 -7.64 5.56 0.93
C VAL A 187 -7.29 4.31 1.73
N LEU A 188 -6.02 4.17 2.10
CA LEU A 188 -5.52 3.12 2.98
C LEU A 188 -4.80 3.76 4.19
N GLY A 189 -5.30 3.53 5.39
CA GLY A 189 -4.68 3.99 6.64
C GLY A 189 -3.90 2.89 7.33
N ILE A 190 -2.68 3.18 7.78
CA ILE A 190 -1.79 2.24 8.47
C ILE A 190 -1.50 2.74 9.90
N CYS A 191 -1.69 1.89 10.90
CA CYS A 191 -1.59 2.21 12.32
C CYS A 191 -2.38 3.49 12.68
N ARG A 192 -1.70 4.59 12.98
CA ARG A 192 -2.28 5.94 13.12
C ARG A 192 -3.28 6.31 12.01
N GLY A 193 -3.01 5.90 10.77
CA GLY A 193 -3.91 6.14 9.64
C GLY A 193 -5.25 5.41 9.76
N CYS A 194 -5.29 4.24 10.40
CA CYS A 194 -6.53 3.52 10.73
C CYS A 194 -7.35 4.29 11.78
N GLN A 195 -6.67 4.70 12.86
CA GLN A 195 -7.23 5.48 13.96
C GLN A 195 -7.82 6.80 13.46
N LEU A 196 -7.09 7.52 12.61
CA LEU A 196 -7.55 8.79 12.04
C LEU A 196 -8.74 8.62 11.09
N ILE A 197 -8.80 7.54 10.31
CA ILE A 197 -9.99 7.20 9.50
C ILE A 197 -11.22 7.05 10.41
N ASN A 198 -11.11 6.34 11.53
CA ASN A 198 -12.22 6.19 12.49
C ASN A 198 -12.68 7.55 13.04
N VAL A 199 -11.74 8.38 13.48
CA VAL A 199 -11.99 9.72 14.03
C VAL A 199 -12.62 10.66 13.00
N ALA A 200 -12.20 10.61 11.73
CA ALA A 200 -12.76 11.42 10.65
C ALA A 200 -14.27 11.17 10.42
N PHE A 201 -14.72 9.92 10.62
CA PHE A 201 -16.13 9.57 10.52
C PHE A 201 -16.89 9.71 11.87
N GLY A 202 -16.23 10.26 12.90
CA GLY A 202 -16.82 10.62 14.19
C GLY A 202 -16.71 9.55 15.28
N GLY A 203 -15.78 8.60 15.15
CA GLY A 203 -15.46 7.64 16.19
C GLY A 203 -14.43 8.16 17.21
N THR A 204 -14.15 7.36 18.25
CA THR A 204 -13.19 7.66 19.32
C THR A 204 -12.06 6.64 19.36
N LEU A 205 -11.05 6.90 20.18
CA LEU A 205 -9.93 5.97 20.43
C LEU A 205 -9.81 5.64 21.92
N HIS A 206 -9.24 4.48 22.22
CA HIS A 206 -8.53 4.25 23.47
C HIS A 206 -7.25 5.06 23.42
N GLN A 207 -7.00 5.85 24.47
CA GLN A 207 -5.80 6.69 24.55
C GLN A 207 -4.58 5.85 24.92
N ASP A 208 -4.80 4.74 25.64
CA ASP A 208 -3.79 3.73 25.93
C ASP A 208 -4.44 2.39 26.30
N VAL A 209 -4.33 1.39 25.43
CA VAL A 209 -4.89 0.03 25.61
C VAL A 209 -4.45 -0.58 26.94
N ALA A 210 -3.19 -0.37 27.37
CA ALA A 210 -2.66 -0.95 28.60
C ALA A 210 -3.30 -0.39 29.89
N THR A 211 -3.97 0.78 29.82
CA THR A 211 -4.70 1.36 30.98
C THR A 211 -6.21 1.48 30.77
N ASP A 212 -6.68 1.63 29.54
CA ASP A 212 -8.11 1.63 29.20
C ASP A 212 -8.71 0.22 29.11
N LEU A 213 -7.90 -0.81 28.77
CA LEU A 213 -8.32 -2.21 28.58
C LEU A 213 -7.37 -3.16 29.36
N PRO A 214 -7.45 -3.23 30.70
CA PRO A 214 -6.47 -3.93 31.53
C PRO A 214 -6.43 -5.46 31.36
N ASP A 215 -7.44 -6.07 30.73
CA ASP A 215 -7.48 -7.50 30.38
C ASP A 215 -6.91 -7.79 28.97
N ALA A 216 -6.55 -6.76 28.19
CA ALA A 216 -5.94 -6.92 26.88
C ALA A 216 -4.46 -7.34 26.98
N HIS A 217 -3.95 -8.03 25.96
CA HIS A 217 -2.51 -8.30 25.87
C HIS A 217 -1.74 -7.06 25.40
N PRO A 218 -0.42 -6.97 25.60
CA PRO A 218 0.36 -5.83 25.08
C PRO A 218 0.23 -5.69 23.56
N HIS A 219 -0.15 -4.50 23.07
CA HIS A 219 -0.10 -4.11 21.65
C HIS A 219 1.19 -3.33 21.28
N VAL A 220 2.01 -3.03 22.28
CA VAL A 220 3.39 -2.54 22.11
C VAL A 220 4.29 -3.23 23.13
N HIS A 221 5.55 -3.45 22.79
CA HIS A 221 6.54 -4.10 23.65
C HIS A 221 7.93 -3.51 23.37
N GLU A 222 8.87 -3.70 24.29
CA GLU A 222 10.31 -3.43 24.07
C GLU A 222 10.91 -4.16 22.85
N LEU A 223 10.23 -5.19 22.35
CA LEU A 223 10.62 -5.91 21.13
C LEU A 223 10.25 -5.16 19.85
N TYR A 224 9.42 -4.11 19.94
CA TYR A 224 9.02 -3.17 18.89
C TYR A 224 8.70 -3.89 17.56
N ASP A 225 9.55 -3.76 16.53
CA ASP A 225 9.39 -4.38 15.20
C ASP A 225 9.28 -5.91 15.22
N ALA A 226 9.61 -6.58 16.34
CA ALA A 226 9.51 -8.03 16.54
C ALA A 226 8.28 -8.47 17.37
N HIS A 227 7.47 -7.56 17.92
CA HIS A 227 6.28 -7.92 18.70
C HIS A 227 5.10 -8.38 17.82
N ARG A 228 4.39 -9.45 18.23
CA ARG A 228 3.38 -10.16 17.42
C ARG A 228 2.16 -10.57 18.24
N HIS A 229 1.01 -10.62 17.59
CA HIS A 229 -0.22 -11.19 18.12
C HIS A 229 -1.09 -11.79 17.01
N ALA A 230 -2.17 -12.48 17.39
CA ALA A 230 -3.11 -13.08 16.47
C ALA A 230 -4.30 -12.15 16.19
N ILE A 231 -4.81 -12.20 14.96
CA ILE A 231 -6.04 -11.51 14.55
C ILE A 231 -7.03 -12.48 13.91
N VAL A 232 -8.32 -12.16 14.05
CA VAL A 232 -9.44 -12.89 13.42
C VAL A 232 -10.28 -11.93 12.59
N PHE A 233 -10.81 -12.43 11.48
CA PHE A 233 -11.76 -11.68 10.67
C PHE A 233 -13.19 -11.99 11.15
N PRO A 234 -14.03 -11.00 11.50
CA PRO A 234 -15.43 -11.22 11.85
C PRO A 234 -16.27 -11.63 10.63
N ASN A 235 -17.50 -12.09 10.87
CA ASN A 235 -18.42 -12.42 9.76
C ASN A 235 -18.89 -11.14 9.06
N GLY A 236 -18.89 -11.15 7.72
CA GLY A 236 -19.17 -9.97 6.89
C GLY A 236 -17.93 -9.21 6.41
N SER A 237 -16.80 -9.33 7.13
CA SER A 237 -15.50 -8.72 6.76
C SER A 237 -15.10 -8.98 5.31
N SER A 238 -14.67 -7.94 4.60
CA SER A 238 -14.10 -8.05 3.26
C SER A 238 -12.74 -8.77 3.26
N LEU A 239 -11.97 -8.68 4.35
CA LEU A 239 -10.71 -9.42 4.50
C LEU A 239 -10.90 -10.94 4.39
N LYS A 240 -12.06 -11.52 4.73
CA LYS A 240 -12.35 -12.95 4.46
C LYS A 240 -12.37 -13.32 2.98
N LYS A 241 -12.65 -12.36 2.09
CA LYS A 241 -12.66 -12.55 0.63
C LYS A 241 -11.27 -12.37 0.03
N ILE A 242 -10.49 -11.48 0.63
CA ILE A 242 -9.09 -11.19 0.27
C ILE A 242 -8.16 -12.31 0.77
N PHE A 243 -8.47 -12.90 1.93
CA PHE A 243 -7.71 -13.97 2.58
C PHE A 243 -8.57 -15.24 2.81
N PRO A 244 -9.05 -15.91 1.76
CA PRO A 244 -10.02 -17.00 1.85
C PRO A 244 -9.46 -18.31 2.47
N LYS A 245 -8.18 -18.35 2.84
CA LYS A 245 -7.54 -19.49 3.51
C LYS A 245 -7.17 -19.19 4.96
N GLN A 246 -7.43 -17.98 5.45
CA GLN A 246 -6.99 -17.48 6.74
C GLN A 246 -8.21 -17.11 7.60
N GLY A 247 -8.67 -18.04 8.44
CA GLY A 247 -9.70 -17.74 9.45
C GLY A 247 -9.14 -16.97 10.66
N ARG A 248 -7.85 -17.17 10.92
CA ARG A 248 -7.00 -16.50 11.92
C ARG A 248 -5.66 -16.22 11.24
N ALA A 249 -5.02 -15.11 11.58
CA ALA A 249 -3.72 -14.70 11.05
C ALA A 249 -2.84 -14.14 12.18
N VAL A 250 -1.58 -13.84 11.88
CA VAL A 250 -0.62 -13.20 12.81
C VAL A 250 -0.07 -11.96 12.14
N VAL A 251 0.08 -10.88 12.91
CA VAL A 251 0.57 -9.57 12.45
C VAL A 251 1.56 -8.98 13.46
N ASN A 252 2.23 -7.91 13.08
CA ASN A 252 3.01 -7.10 14.02
C ASN A 252 2.14 -6.11 14.78
N SER A 253 2.57 -5.73 15.99
CA SER A 253 1.83 -4.77 16.82
C SER A 253 2.82 -3.81 17.47
N ILE A 254 2.64 -2.52 17.18
CA ILE A 254 3.52 -1.42 17.60
C ILE A 254 2.65 -0.19 17.90
N HIS A 255 1.58 -0.37 18.67
CA HIS A 255 0.63 0.69 19.01
C HIS A 255 0.15 0.55 20.46
N HIS A 256 -0.20 1.68 21.07
CA HIS A 256 -0.86 1.70 22.37
C HIS A 256 -2.22 2.41 22.31
N GLN A 257 -2.42 3.37 21.40
CA GLN A 257 -3.76 3.78 20.98
C GLN A 257 -4.45 2.69 20.14
N ALA A 258 -5.78 2.60 20.20
CA ALA A 258 -6.60 1.72 19.36
C ALA A 258 -8.01 2.31 19.15
N VAL A 259 -8.79 1.77 18.22
CA VAL A 259 -10.18 2.21 18.00
C VAL A 259 -11.10 1.76 19.15
N LYS A 260 -11.93 2.68 19.64
CA LYS A 260 -12.88 2.51 20.75
C LYS A 260 -14.31 2.51 20.22
N ASP A 261 -14.91 3.69 20.05
CA ASP A 261 -16.23 3.84 19.41
C ASP A 261 -16.05 3.96 17.89
N LEU A 262 -16.84 3.22 17.11
CA LEU A 262 -16.78 3.26 15.65
C LEU A 262 -17.39 4.55 15.08
N GLY A 263 -16.73 5.11 14.06
CA GLY A 263 -17.29 6.21 13.25
C GLY A 263 -18.52 5.78 12.44
N ARG A 264 -19.25 6.77 11.90
CA ARG A 264 -20.43 6.52 11.06
C ARG A 264 -20.07 5.76 9.79
N ASP A 265 -20.90 4.77 9.46
CA ASP A 265 -20.72 3.89 8.29
C ASP A 265 -19.36 3.14 8.27
N ILE A 266 -18.68 3.02 9.42
CA ILE A 266 -17.50 2.19 9.64
C ILE A 266 -17.92 0.76 10.05
N HIS A 267 -17.25 -0.24 9.49
CA HIS A 267 -17.33 -1.65 9.90
C HIS A 267 -15.98 -2.19 10.33
N ILE A 268 -15.97 -3.13 11.27
CA ILE A 268 -14.78 -3.88 11.70
C ILE A 268 -14.47 -4.96 10.66
N GLU A 269 -13.22 -4.99 10.22
CA GLU A 269 -12.67 -5.93 9.22
C GLU A 269 -11.75 -6.99 9.86
N ALA A 270 -11.09 -6.66 10.97
CA ALA A 270 -10.31 -7.57 11.80
C ALA A 270 -10.35 -7.14 13.27
N MET A 271 -10.20 -8.11 14.17
CA MET A 271 -10.03 -7.90 15.61
C MET A 271 -8.84 -8.71 16.10
N SER A 272 -8.16 -8.23 17.12
CA SER A 272 -7.19 -8.97 17.92
C SER A 272 -7.87 -10.14 18.63
N ASP A 273 -7.10 -11.20 18.91
CA ASP A 273 -7.59 -12.45 19.49
C ASP A 273 -6.57 -12.99 20.51
N PRO A 274 -6.91 -13.00 21.81
CA PRO A 274 -8.28 -13.15 22.34
C PRO A 274 -9.02 -11.88 22.78
N ASP A 275 -8.38 -10.71 22.86
CA ASP A 275 -8.92 -9.54 23.56
C ASP A 275 -9.92 -8.68 22.77
N GLY A 276 -10.04 -8.87 21.46
CA GLY A 276 -11.07 -8.23 20.63
C GLY A 276 -10.79 -6.77 20.24
N VAL A 277 -9.60 -6.25 20.52
CA VAL A 277 -9.17 -4.90 20.09
C VAL A 277 -9.31 -4.75 18.58
N VAL A 278 -9.81 -3.60 18.10
CA VAL A 278 -10.13 -3.39 16.67
C VAL A 278 -8.86 -3.20 15.84
N GLU A 279 -8.59 -4.16 14.94
CA GLU A 279 -7.33 -4.26 14.19
C GLU A 279 -7.45 -3.85 12.71
N ALA A 280 -8.64 -3.87 12.14
CA ALA A 280 -8.88 -3.27 10.83
C ALA A 280 -10.31 -2.76 10.70
N ILE A 281 -10.51 -1.72 9.89
CA ILE A 281 -11.80 -1.07 9.65
C ILE A 281 -12.05 -0.77 8.16
N ARG A 282 -13.31 -0.65 7.78
CA ARG A 282 -13.77 -0.24 6.43
C ARG A 282 -14.87 0.81 6.53
N TYR A 283 -14.70 1.95 5.86
CA TYR A 283 -15.82 2.87 5.59
C TYR A 283 -16.60 2.37 4.37
N GLN A 284 -17.90 2.13 4.53
CA GLN A 284 -18.71 1.40 3.55
C GLN A 284 -19.19 2.22 2.35
N ARG A 285 -19.13 3.55 2.43
CA ARG A 285 -19.74 4.46 1.43
C ARG A 285 -18.75 4.98 0.37
N ALA A 286 -17.55 4.42 0.34
CA ALA A 286 -16.54 4.67 -0.69
C ALA A 286 -16.07 3.34 -1.32
N PRO A 287 -15.59 3.32 -2.58
CA PRO A 287 -15.13 2.09 -3.22
C PRO A 287 -14.02 1.38 -2.43
N PHE A 288 -13.08 2.14 -1.87
CA PHE A 288 -12.06 1.64 -0.95
C PHE A 288 -11.63 2.71 0.06
N VAL A 289 -12.04 2.59 1.31
CA VAL A 289 -11.46 3.34 2.43
C VAL A 289 -11.29 2.35 3.58
N MET A 290 -10.04 1.95 3.86
CA MET A 290 -9.72 0.90 4.83
C MET A 290 -8.61 1.36 5.77
N GLY A 291 -8.71 1.00 7.05
CA GLY A 291 -7.64 1.12 8.03
C GLY A 291 -7.13 -0.25 8.44
N LEU A 292 -5.82 -0.41 8.59
CA LEU A 292 -5.14 -1.53 9.25
C LEU A 292 -4.36 -0.96 10.44
N GLN A 293 -4.48 -1.55 11.62
CA GLN A 293 -3.83 -1.06 12.85
C GLN A 293 -2.38 -1.59 12.98
N TRP A 294 -2.08 -2.75 12.39
CA TRP A 294 -0.73 -3.27 12.21
C TRP A 294 0.05 -2.57 11.07
N HIS A 295 1.34 -2.88 10.93
CA HIS A 295 2.28 -2.29 9.97
C HIS A 295 2.71 -3.30 8.88
N PRO A 296 1.93 -3.48 7.79
CA PRO A 296 2.26 -4.41 6.71
C PRO A 296 3.58 -4.10 5.99
N GLU A 297 4.08 -2.87 6.06
CA GLU A 297 5.36 -2.44 5.49
C GLU A 297 6.59 -3.09 6.14
N PHE A 298 6.44 -3.66 7.35
CA PHE A 298 7.49 -4.45 8.01
C PHE A 298 7.34 -5.96 7.78
N HIS A 299 6.28 -6.40 7.09
CA HIS A 299 6.09 -7.82 6.75
C HIS A 299 6.99 -8.20 5.57
N ARG A 300 8.09 -8.92 5.84
CA ARG A 300 9.00 -9.40 4.80
C ARG A 300 8.28 -10.29 3.79
N ALA A 301 8.36 -9.94 2.51
CA ALA A 301 7.85 -10.77 1.42
C ALA A 301 8.46 -12.19 1.48
N GLY A 302 7.62 -13.21 1.56
CA GLY A 302 8.04 -14.61 1.72
C GLY A 302 8.39 -15.06 3.14
N GLY A 303 8.23 -14.21 4.17
CA GLY A 303 8.26 -14.63 5.57
C GLY A 303 7.01 -15.46 5.89
N GLY A 304 7.18 -16.64 6.49
CA GLY A 304 6.08 -17.60 6.70
C GLY A 304 5.12 -17.25 7.84
N ASP A 305 5.55 -16.40 8.78
CA ASP A 305 4.89 -16.26 10.09
C ASP A 305 3.85 -15.13 10.15
N LEU A 306 3.82 -14.22 9.16
CA LEU A 306 2.96 -13.02 9.16
C LEU A 306 2.00 -13.02 7.99
N LEU A 307 0.86 -12.33 8.15
CA LEU A 307 -0.11 -12.10 7.10
C LEU A 307 0.52 -11.31 5.95
N ASP A 308 0.75 -11.96 4.81
CA ASP A 308 1.11 -11.26 3.57
C ASP A 308 -0.02 -10.29 3.19
N CYS A 309 0.20 -9.00 3.41
CA CYS A 309 -0.80 -7.95 3.14
C CYS A 309 -0.78 -7.46 1.69
N THR A 310 0.04 -8.06 0.83
CA THR A 310 0.09 -7.80 -0.61
C THR A 310 -1.30 -7.82 -1.30
N PRO A 311 -2.24 -8.74 -0.96
CA PRO A 311 -3.59 -8.72 -1.54
C PRO A 311 -4.46 -7.51 -1.15
N VAL A 312 -4.22 -6.88 0.01
CA VAL A 312 -4.92 -5.63 0.41
C VAL A 312 -4.38 -4.45 -0.40
N LEU A 313 -3.06 -4.40 -0.63
CA LEU A 313 -2.44 -3.41 -1.51
C LEU A 313 -2.92 -3.58 -2.96
N ASP A 314 -3.08 -4.81 -3.46
CA ASP A 314 -3.68 -5.07 -4.78
C ASP A 314 -5.11 -4.51 -4.88
N GLU A 315 -5.95 -4.72 -3.87
CA GLU A 315 -7.34 -4.26 -3.85
C GLU A 315 -7.44 -2.72 -3.77
N PHE A 316 -6.56 -2.07 -3.00
CA PHE A 316 -6.40 -0.61 -2.98
C PHE A 316 -5.99 -0.08 -4.36
N LEU A 317 -4.99 -0.69 -5.01
CA LEU A 317 -4.51 -0.29 -6.32
C LEU A 317 -5.47 -0.68 -7.46
N ARG A 318 -6.37 -1.65 -7.25
CA ARG A 318 -7.50 -1.93 -8.15
C ARG A 318 -8.50 -0.79 -8.11
N ALA A 319 -8.93 -0.39 -6.91
CA ALA A 319 -9.80 0.78 -6.73
C ALA A 319 -9.16 2.08 -7.27
N ALA A 320 -7.84 2.25 -7.19
CA ALA A 320 -7.13 3.39 -7.76
C ALA A 320 -7.16 3.44 -9.30
N ARG A 321 -7.22 2.28 -9.96
CA ARG A 321 -7.41 2.18 -11.43
C ARG A 321 -8.85 2.44 -11.84
N GLU A 322 -9.80 1.96 -11.04
CA GLU A 322 -11.25 2.07 -11.32
C GLU A 322 -11.82 3.47 -11.04
N THR A 323 -11.24 4.20 -10.09
CA THR A 323 -11.61 5.59 -9.74
C THR A 323 -10.76 6.65 -10.47
N ARG A 324 -10.02 6.24 -11.51
CA ARG A 324 -9.18 7.11 -12.31
C ARG A 324 -10.00 7.88 -13.35
N LEU A 325 -9.82 9.20 -13.38
CA LEU A 325 -10.43 10.15 -14.31
C LEU A 325 -9.45 10.50 -15.44
#